data_AF-A0AAE1HU79-F1
#
_entry.id   AF-A0AAE1HU79-F1
#
_cell.length_a   1.000
_cell.length_b   1.000
_cell.length_c   1.000
_cell.angle_alpha   90.00
_cell.angle_beta   90.00
_cell.angle_gamma   90.00
#
_symmetry.space_group_name_H-M   'P 1'
#
loop_
_entity.id
_entity.type
_entity.pdbx_description
1 polymer ?
#
loop_
_entity_poly.entity_id
_entity_poly.type
_entity_poly.pdbx_seq_one_letter_code
_entity_poly.pdbx_strand_id
1 'polypeptide(L)'
;MKPMERRKVSALSSYKDKLEKVRTFGLESKLSETEISSVMEQCMQSLIVKNCSKPKGKSSFAQIYACAIKTILFLKKVLFYVSSILVVILIMYVVLQHKPTQYFIQSKLQDFIYPGMKVLRKISLPIISLFPSLTGFYDESCLVVNPFFRVPDMPCPCEDVRVILNLTGEDIKREQYHSGIPFMIKVKRAEISLQELKALYGNHSSVFDRDASYLTISSPTNQNLKSTPAYLFESEWYSKEQSWNSTHVLWRCNRMEPTRLLRSCFGVPEKEPIYAAGVTIEKVVLMDGPRAPPYHLPTTEGTTVFIQQSMGSRMIVLNPANECKEKCSSVSVELPPKHILWFSWWYWRASSLPSPAASSVSVSYVGSYL
;
A
#
# COMPACT_ATOMS: atom_id res chain seq x y z
N MET A 1 22.39 -48.31 -61.46
CA MET A 1 22.62 -48.43 -60.00
C MET A 1 21.37 -47.98 -59.26
N LYS A 2 20.78 -48.88 -58.45
CA LYS A 2 19.45 -48.72 -57.85
C LYS A 2 19.47 -47.67 -56.72
N PRO A 3 18.41 -46.88 -56.52
CA PRO A 3 18.34 -45.81 -55.50
C PRO A 3 18.54 -46.30 -54.05
N MET A 4 18.39 -47.61 -53.82
CA MET A 4 18.58 -48.25 -52.52
C MET A 4 20.06 -48.41 -52.11
N GLU A 5 20.99 -48.52 -53.08
CA GLU A 5 22.43 -48.60 -52.81
C GLU A 5 23.01 -47.25 -52.39
N ARG A 6 22.58 -46.15 -53.03
CA ARG A 6 23.01 -44.79 -52.64
C ARG A 6 22.59 -44.42 -51.22
N ARG A 7 21.40 -44.84 -50.77
CA ARG A 7 20.94 -44.60 -49.39
C ARG A 7 21.75 -45.36 -48.35
N LYS A 8 22.15 -46.61 -48.62
CA LYS A 8 22.98 -47.39 -47.68
C LYS A 8 24.39 -46.82 -47.56
N VAL A 9 24.99 -46.40 -48.68
CA VAL A 9 26.31 -45.76 -48.68
C VAL A 9 26.29 -44.42 -47.94
N SER A 10 25.24 -43.61 -48.14
CA SER A 10 25.05 -42.34 -47.43
C SER A 10 24.81 -42.50 -45.92
N ALA A 11 24.09 -43.54 -45.51
CA ALA A 11 23.89 -43.83 -44.08
C ALA A 11 25.17 -44.34 -43.41
N LEU A 12 25.96 -45.16 -44.12
CA LEU A 12 27.22 -45.69 -43.61
C LEU A 12 28.28 -44.59 -43.45
N SER A 13 28.35 -43.64 -44.40
CA SER A 13 29.26 -42.49 -44.28
C SER A 13 28.85 -41.56 -43.14
N SER A 14 27.55 -41.28 -42.98
CA SER A 14 27.04 -40.48 -41.86
C SER A 14 27.32 -41.15 -40.50
N TYR A 15 27.28 -42.47 -40.44
CA TYR A 15 27.60 -43.21 -39.21
C TYR A 15 29.10 -43.16 -38.88
N LYS A 16 29.98 -43.31 -39.87
CA LYS A 16 31.44 -43.16 -39.69
C LYS A 16 31.80 -41.76 -39.18
N ASP A 17 31.20 -40.73 -39.75
CA ASP A 17 31.44 -39.33 -39.36
C ASP A 17 31.02 -39.05 -37.90
N LYS A 18 29.96 -39.70 -37.44
CA LYS A 18 29.53 -39.62 -36.03
C LYS A 18 30.48 -40.37 -35.09
N LEU A 19 30.99 -41.52 -35.51
CA LEU A 19 31.97 -42.28 -34.71
C LEU A 19 33.29 -41.53 -34.56
N GLU A 20 33.76 -40.85 -35.61
CA GLU A 20 34.96 -40.01 -35.54
C GLU A 20 34.77 -38.85 -34.56
N LYS A 21 33.61 -38.19 -34.54
CA LYS A 21 33.29 -37.13 -33.57
C LYS A 21 33.30 -37.61 -32.11
N VAL A 22 32.84 -38.83 -31.86
CA VAL A 22 32.91 -39.41 -30.51
C VAL A 22 34.35 -39.75 -30.13
N ARG A 23 35.16 -40.21 -31.10
CA ARG A 23 36.57 -40.51 -30.90
C ARG A 23 37.39 -39.26 -30.61
N THR A 24 37.17 -38.16 -31.34
CA THR A 24 37.83 -36.88 -31.07
C THR A 24 37.45 -36.33 -29.70
N PHE A 25 36.17 -36.41 -29.31
CA PHE A 25 35.72 -36.00 -27.98
C PHE A 25 36.36 -36.82 -26.84
N GLY A 26 36.52 -38.14 -27.04
CA GLY A 26 37.20 -39.00 -26.09
C GLY A 26 38.68 -38.63 -25.90
N LEU A 27 39.38 -38.35 -27.00
CA LEU A 27 40.78 -37.90 -26.98
C LEU A 27 40.94 -36.54 -26.29
N GLU A 28 40.04 -35.58 -26.57
CA GLU A 28 40.00 -34.28 -25.89
C GLU A 28 39.76 -34.42 -24.38
N SER A 29 39.03 -35.46 -23.97
CA SER A 29 38.74 -35.78 -22.57
C SER A 29 39.84 -36.59 -21.87
N LYS A 30 41.04 -36.69 -22.46
CA LYS A 30 42.23 -37.43 -21.96
C LYS A 30 42.03 -38.95 -21.79
N LEU A 31 41.09 -39.55 -22.53
CA LEU A 31 40.94 -41.00 -22.58
C LEU A 31 41.92 -41.60 -23.57
N SER A 32 42.44 -42.78 -23.26
CA SER A 32 43.29 -43.54 -24.19
C SER A 32 42.45 -44.17 -25.32
N GLU A 33 43.08 -44.34 -26.48
CA GLU A 33 42.49 -45.02 -27.65
C GLU A 33 41.87 -46.39 -27.33
N THR A 34 42.50 -47.13 -26.42
CA THR A 34 42.05 -48.45 -25.95
C THR A 34 40.80 -48.35 -25.07
N GLU A 35 40.71 -47.34 -24.19
CA GLU A 35 39.53 -47.09 -23.36
C GLU A 35 38.33 -46.67 -24.21
N ILE A 36 38.52 -45.77 -25.17
CA ILE A 36 37.45 -45.32 -26.09
C ILE A 36 36.88 -46.50 -26.88
N SER A 37 37.76 -47.36 -27.42
CA SER A 37 37.35 -48.54 -28.18
C SER A 37 36.59 -49.55 -27.30
N SER A 38 37.05 -49.76 -26.06
CA SER A 38 36.39 -50.66 -25.11
C SER A 38 34.97 -50.22 -24.74
N VAL A 39 34.76 -48.91 -24.56
CA VAL A 39 33.45 -48.33 -24.23
C VAL A 39 32.49 -48.44 -25.42
N MET A 40 32.99 -48.20 -26.64
CA MET A 40 32.19 -48.36 -27.86
C MET A 40 31.75 -49.82 -28.05
N GLU A 41 32.64 -50.77 -27.77
CA GLU A 41 32.34 -52.20 -27.88
C GLU A 41 31.34 -52.67 -26.82
N GLN A 42 31.50 -52.23 -25.56
CA GLN A 42 30.52 -52.49 -24.50
C GLN A 42 29.15 -51.90 -24.82
N CYS A 43 29.10 -50.68 -25.39
CA CYS A 43 27.85 -50.08 -25.84
C CYS A 43 27.19 -50.93 -26.94
N MET A 44 27.96 -51.40 -27.92
CA MET A 44 27.44 -52.26 -28.99
C MET A 44 26.93 -53.60 -28.47
N GLN A 45 27.68 -54.24 -27.57
CA GLN A 45 27.24 -55.49 -26.94
C GLN A 45 25.96 -55.28 -26.12
N SER A 46 25.86 -54.18 -25.37
CA SER A 46 24.64 -53.86 -24.61
C SER A 46 23.40 -53.65 -25.50
N LEU A 47 23.59 -53.10 -26.70
CA LEU A 47 22.53 -52.93 -27.69
C LEU A 47 22.11 -54.26 -28.32
N ILE A 48 23.06 -55.14 -28.60
CA ILE A 48 22.79 -56.49 -29.11
C ILE A 48 22.03 -57.30 -28.06
N VAL A 49 22.50 -57.30 -26.80
CA VAL A 49 21.84 -58.02 -25.69
C VAL A 49 20.42 -57.51 -25.45
N LYS A 50 20.19 -56.19 -25.44
CA LYS A 50 18.84 -55.59 -25.31
C LYS A 50 17.90 -55.95 -26.47
N ASN A 51 18.42 -56.20 -27.67
CA ASN A 51 17.61 -56.59 -28.82
C ASN A 51 17.38 -58.10 -28.90
N CYS A 52 18.25 -58.92 -28.32
CA CYS A 52 18.10 -60.38 -28.24
C CYS A 52 17.20 -60.85 -27.09
N SER A 53 17.02 -60.05 -26.03
CA SER A 53 16.21 -60.40 -24.85
C SER A 53 14.71 -60.11 -24.97
N LYS A 54 14.17 -59.86 -26.17
CA LYS A 54 12.71 -59.80 -26.38
C LYS A 54 12.18 -61.21 -26.70
N PRO A 55 11.28 -61.79 -25.88
CA PRO A 55 10.61 -63.02 -26.27
C PRO A 55 9.80 -62.78 -27.54
N LYS A 56 10.03 -63.62 -28.54
CA LYS A 56 9.23 -63.67 -29.77
C LYS A 56 7.79 -64.04 -29.40
N GLY A 57 6.85 -63.18 -29.80
CA GLY A 57 5.43 -63.52 -29.90
C GLY A 57 4.54 -63.13 -28.71
N LYS A 58 4.03 -61.89 -28.72
CA LYS A 58 2.63 -61.53 -28.42
C LYS A 58 2.41 -60.07 -28.86
N SER A 59 1.26 -59.82 -29.49
CA SER A 59 0.94 -58.68 -30.35
C SER A 59 1.08 -57.28 -29.72
N SER A 60 1.69 -56.36 -30.48
CA SER A 60 1.84 -54.91 -30.23
C SER A 60 0.56 -54.17 -29.79
N PHE A 61 -0.62 -54.69 -30.13
CA PHE A 61 -1.91 -54.09 -29.76
C PHE A 61 -2.24 -54.13 -28.27
N ALA A 62 -1.80 -55.15 -27.51
CA ALA A 62 -2.17 -55.30 -26.10
C ALA A 62 -1.45 -54.30 -25.17
N GLN A 63 -0.21 -53.90 -25.51
CA GLN A 63 0.55 -52.92 -24.72
C GLN A 63 0.07 -51.48 -24.94
N ILE A 64 -0.36 -51.13 -26.16
CA ILE A 64 -0.94 -49.81 -26.46
C ILE A 64 -2.31 -49.67 -25.77
N TYR A 65 -3.13 -50.73 -25.78
CA TYR A 65 -4.40 -50.76 -25.05
C TYR A 65 -4.21 -50.65 -23.53
N ALA A 66 -3.25 -51.38 -22.94
CA ALA A 66 -3.00 -51.30 -21.50
C ALA A 66 -2.50 -49.92 -21.04
N CYS A 67 -1.69 -49.22 -21.87
CA CYS A 67 -1.25 -47.87 -21.59
C CYS A 67 -2.40 -46.86 -21.75
N ALA A 68 -3.16 -46.94 -22.85
CA ALA A 68 -4.33 -46.09 -23.09
C ALA A 68 -5.41 -46.26 -22.00
N ILE A 69 -5.66 -47.48 -21.53
CA ILE A 69 -6.61 -47.76 -20.44
C ILE A 69 -6.15 -47.10 -19.12
N LYS A 70 -4.86 -47.11 -18.80
CA LYS A 70 -4.32 -46.41 -17.61
C LYS A 70 -4.46 -44.89 -17.72
N THR A 71 -4.22 -44.31 -18.90
CA THR A 71 -4.39 -42.86 -19.13
C THR A 71 -5.87 -42.46 -19.09
N ILE A 72 -6.76 -43.28 -19.64
CA ILE A 72 -8.22 -43.08 -19.60
C ILE A 72 -8.74 -43.19 -18.16
N LEU A 73 -8.22 -44.12 -17.35
CA LEU A 73 -8.57 -44.24 -15.92
C LEU A 73 -8.09 -43.03 -15.11
N PHE A 74 -6.91 -42.48 -15.39
CA PHE A 74 -6.42 -41.26 -14.76
C PHE A 74 -7.28 -40.04 -15.14
N LEU A 75 -7.59 -39.87 -16.43
CA LEU A 75 -8.49 -38.81 -16.90
C LEU A 75 -9.90 -38.92 -16.29
N LYS A 76 -10.45 -40.14 -16.15
CA LYS A 76 -11.72 -40.35 -15.45
C LYS A 76 -11.67 -39.94 -13.98
N LYS A 77 -10.56 -40.21 -13.27
CA LYS A 77 -10.37 -39.75 -11.89
C LYS A 77 -10.28 -38.23 -11.81
N VAL A 78 -9.50 -37.59 -12.68
CA VAL A 78 -9.39 -36.12 -12.72
C VAL A 78 -10.75 -35.49 -13.04
N LEU A 79 -11.47 -36.01 -14.04
CA LEU A 79 -12.81 -35.54 -14.42
C LEU A 79 -13.81 -35.72 -13.26
N PHE A 80 -13.72 -36.82 -12.52
CA PHE A 80 -14.53 -37.05 -11.33
C PHE A 80 -14.23 -36.03 -10.21
N TYR A 81 -12.96 -35.73 -9.95
CA TYR A 81 -12.58 -34.68 -8.98
C TYR A 81 -13.07 -33.30 -9.41
N VAL A 82 -12.88 -32.93 -10.68
CA VAL A 82 -13.35 -31.64 -11.21
C VAL A 82 -14.87 -31.54 -11.16
N SER A 83 -15.58 -32.61 -11.53
CA SER A 83 -17.04 -32.70 -11.42
C SER A 83 -17.51 -32.58 -9.97
N SER A 84 -16.85 -33.27 -9.03
CA SER A 84 -17.15 -33.17 -7.60
C SER A 84 -16.96 -31.74 -7.08
N ILE A 85 -15.91 -31.04 -7.50
CA ILE A 85 -15.68 -29.64 -7.12
C ILE A 85 -16.76 -28.73 -7.70
N LEU A 86 -17.13 -28.91 -8.97
CA LEU A 86 -18.22 -28.17 -9.62
C LEU A 86 -19.56 -28.39 -8.92
N VAL A 87 -19.87 -29.62 -8.54
CA VAL A 87 -21.09 -29.95 -7.78
C VAL A 87 -21.09 -29.27 -6.41
N VAL A 88 -19.96 -29.26 -5.71
CA VAL A 88 -19.83 -28.55 -4.42
C VAL A 88 -20.01 -27.04 -4.61
N ILE A 89 -19.43 -26.44 -5.64
CA ILE A 89 -19.62 -25.02 -5.96
C ILE A 89 -21.09 -24.72 -6.28
N LEU A 90 -21.75 -25.59 -7.04
CA LEU A 90 -23.16 -25.44 -7.38
C LEU A 90 -24.05 -25.53 -6.13
N ILE A 91 -23.80 -26.50 -5.25
CA ILE A 91 -24.51 -26.64 -3.97
C ILE A 91 -24.30 -25.38 -3.11
N MET A 92 -23.06 -24.91 -3.00
CA MET A 92 -22.75 -23.67 -2.26
C MET A 92 -23.46 -22.46 -2.84
N TYR A 93 -23.52 -22.33 -4.18
CA TYR A 93 -24.24 -21.25 -4.84
C TYR A 93 -25.75 -21.30 -4.53
N VAL A 94 -26.38 -22.49 -4.61
CA VAL A 94 -27.80 -22.66 -4.27
C VAL A 94 -28.07 -22.33 -2.81
N VAL A 95 -27.18 -22.75 -1.89
CA VAL A 95 -27.27 -22.44 -0.46
C VAL A 95 -27.15 -20.93 -0.19
N LEU A 96 -26.27 -20.24 -0.92
CA LEU A 96 -26.08 -18.79 -0.80
C LEU A 96 -27.26 -17.97 -1.35
N GLN A 97 -28.03 -18.50 -2.31
CA GLN A 97 -29.25 -17.86 -2.81
C GLN A 97 -30.45 -18.03 -1.85
N HIS A 98 -30.41 -19.03 -0.96
CA HIS A 98 -31.47 -19.26 0.02
C HIS A 98 -31.30 -18.32 1.23
N LYS A 99 -31.98 -17.16 1.18
CA LYS A 99 -31.91 -16.10 2.20
C LYS A 99 -31.96 -16.60 3.67
N PRO A 100 -32.86 -17.53 4.07
CA PRO A 100 -32.88 -18.03 5.45
C PRO A 100 -31.59 -18.73 5.86
N THR A 101 -31.03 -19.54 4.96
CA THR A 101 -29.78 -20.27 5.21
C THR A 101 -28.61 -19.30 5.23
N GLN A 102 -28.60 -18.28 4.36
CA GLN A 102 -27.61 -17.21 4.37
C GLN A 102 -27.60 -16.45 5.70
N TYR A 103 -28.77 -16.05 6.22
CA TYR A 103 -28.86 -15.38 7.53
C TYR A 103 -28.36 -16.26 8.68
N PHE A 104 -28.72 -17.55 8.67
CA PHE A 104 -28.25 -18.51 9.67
C PHE A 104 -26.72 -18.68 9.63
N ILE A 105 -26.17 -18.85 8.43
CA ILE A 105 -24.73 -18.98 8.18
C ILE A 105 -23.99 -17.70 8.61
N GLN A 106 -24.48 -16.51 8.22
CA GLN A 106 -23.86 -15.23 8.59
C GLN A 106 -23.88 -15.01 10.10
N SER A 107 -25.00 -15.30 10.77
CA SER A 107 -25.10 -15.17 12.23
C SER A 107 -24.10 -16.07 12.96
N LYS A 108 -23.88 -17.31 12.50
CA LYS A 108 -22.91 -18.23 13.11
C LYS A 108 -21.47 -17.94 12.72
N LEU A 109 -21.22 -17.45 11.51
CA LEU A 109 -19.88 -17.07 11.06
C LEU A 109 -19.36 -15.82 11.79
N GLN A 110 -20.25 -14.91 12.21
CA GLN A 110 -19.86 -13.68 12.88
C GLN A 110 -18.98 -13.94 14.11
N ASP A 111 -19.28 -14.98 14.89
CA ASP A 111 -18.50 -15.41 16.06
C ASP A 111 -17.12 -15.97 15.67
N PHE A 112 -16.96 -16.49 14.46
CA PHE A 112 -15.70 -17.03 13.93
C PHE A 112 -14.86 -15.99 13.18
N ILE A 113 -15.41 -14.82 12.82
CA ILE A 113 -14.66 -13.75 12.15
C ILE A 113 -13.45 -13.34 13.00
N TYR A 114 -13.65 -13.04 14.28
CA TYR A 114 -12.58 -12.57 15.16
C TYR A 114 -11.48 -13.64 15.40
N PRO A 115 -11.82 -14.89 15.77
CA PRO A 115 -10.84 -15.97 15.86
C PRO A 115 -10.12 -16.22 14.52
N GLY A 116 -10.86 -16.20 13.40
CA GLY A 116 -10.31 -16.36 12.05
C GLY A 116 -9.30 -15.27 11.72
N MET A 117 -9.63 -14.01 11.95
CA MET A 117 -8.73 -12.87 11.77
C MET A 117 -7.48 -12.98 12.66
N LYS A 118 -7.61 -13.52 13.88
CA LYS A 118 -6.47 -13.76 14.77
C LYS A 118 -5.53 -14.85 14.26
N VAL A 119 -6.06 -15.94 13.70
CA VAL A 119 -5.27 -17.00 13.05
C VAL A 119 -4.61 -16.47 11.78
N LEU A 120 -5.37 -15.77 10.93
CA LEU A 120 -4.84 -15.14 9.72
C LEU A 120 -3.68 -14.20 10.04
N ARG A 121 -3.82 -13.38 11.09
CA ARG A 121 -2.75 -12.51 11.58
C ARG A 121 -1.51 -13.30 12.00
N LYS A 122 -1.66 -14.43 12.69
CA LYS A 122 -0.51 -15.27 13.07
C LYS A 122 0.19 -15.86 11.85
N ILE A 123 -0.57 -16.28 10.84
CA ILE A 123 -0.04 -16.81 9.58
C ILE A 123 0.67 -15.71 8.79
N SER A 124 0.16 -14.47 8.83
CA SER A 124 0.74 -13.36 8.09
C SER A 124 2.00 -12.77 8.73
N LEU A 125 2.20 -12.91 10.05
CA LEU A 125 3.40 -12.40 10.75
C LEU A 125 4.74 -12.80 10.12
N PRO A 126 5.02 -14.09 9.82
CA PRO A 126 6.28 -14.48 9.18
C PRO A 126 6.44 -13.85 7.79
N ILE A 127 5.36 -13.72 7.02
CA ILE A 127 5.39 -13.08 5.69
C ILE A 127 5.75 -11.59 5.83
N ILE A 128 5.09 -10.90 6.77
CA ILE A 128 5.34 -9.48 7.06
C ILE A 128 6.79 -9.26 7.53
N SER A 129 7.34 -10.19 8.32
CA SER A 129 8.73 -10.11 8.78
C SER A 129 9.76 -10.27 7.65
N LEU A 130 9.42 -11.03 6.59
CA LEU A 130 10.27 -11.21 5.40
C LEU A 130 10.18 -10.01 4.45
N PHE A 131 9.01 -9.35 4.40
CA PHE A 131 8.75 -8.22 3.51
C PHE A 131 8.26 -7.01 4.31
N PRO A 132 9.14 -6.33 5.07
CA PRO A 132 8.76 -5.17 5.88
C PRO A 132 8.17 -4.04 5.03
N SER A 133 8.59 -3.91 3.77
CA SER A 133 8.05 -2.95 2.80
C SER A 133 6.55 -3.15 2.53
N LEU A 134 6.04 -4.39 2.64
CA LEU A 134 4.63 -4.69 2.46
C LEU A 134 3.77 -4.04 3.55
N THR A 135 4.32 -3.94 4.76
CA THR A 135 3.69 -3.20 5.87
C THR A 135 3.50 -1.75 5.48
N GLY A 136 4.53 -1.10 4.93
CA GLY A 136 4.44 0.30 4.49
C GLY A 136 3.31 0.55 3.50
N PHE A 137 3.05 -0.36 2.57
CA PHE A 137 1.89 -0.26 1.66
C PHE A 137 0.55 -0.51 2.36
N TYR A 138 0.52 -1.35 3.39
CA TYR A 138 -0.68 -1.61 4.19
C TYR A 138 -1.08 -0.40 5.03
N ASP A 139 -0.12 0.41 5.48
CA ASP A 139 -0.40 1.62 6.27
C ASP A 139 -0.81 2.83 5.42
N GLU A 140 -0.75 2.71 4.09
CA GLU A 140 -1.31 3.70 3.20
C GLU A 140 -2.80 3.42 3.03
N SER A 141 -3.63 4.31 3.57
CA SER A 141 -5.09 4.22 3.55
C SER A 141 -5.66 4.20 2.12
N CYS A 142 -4.91 4.73 1.14
CA CYS A 142 -5.27 4.67 -0.26
C CYS A 142 -4.02 4.62 -1.16
N LEU A 143 -3.75 3.46 -1.78
CA LEU A 143 -2.68 3.33 -2.77
C LEU A 143 -3.03 4.02 -4.10
N VAL A 144 -4.32 3.99 -4.47
CA VAL A 144 -4.85 4.62 -5.67
C VAL A 144 -6.23 5.19 -5.35
N VAL A 145 -6.35 6.51 -5.38
CA VAL A 145 -7.65 7.18 -5.27
C VAL A 145 -8.46 6.84 -6.51
N ASN A 146 -9.69 6.35 -6.33
CA ASN A 146 -10.59 6.12 -7.45
C ASN A 146 -11.09 7.46 -8.02
N PRO A 147 -10.64 7.89 -9.21
CA PRO A 147 -11.03 9.19 -9.75
C PRO A 147 -12.49 9.23 -10.24
N PHE A 148 -13.13 8.07 -10.36
CA PHE A 148 -14.51 7.93 -10.81
C PHE A 148 -15.51 7.74 -9.66
N PHE A 149 -15.03 7.58 -8.43
CA PHE A 149 -15.91 7.50 -7.28
C PHE A 149 -16.52 8.89 -7.02
N ARG A 150 -17.84 8.96 -7.10
CA ARG A 150 -18.64 10.12 -6.69
C ARG A 150 -19.73 9.61 -5.77
N VAL A 151 -19.98 10.30 -4.68
CA VAL A 151 -21.11 10.00 -3.82
C VAL A 151 -22.33 10.72 -4.38
N PRO A 152 -23.32 10.00 -4.94
CA PRO A 152 -24.54 10.63 -5.40
C PRO A 152 -25.33 11.19 -4.21
N ASP A 153 -26.00 12.33 -4.44
CA ASP A 153 -27.00 12.92 -3.53
C ASP A 153 -26.52 13.22 -2.09
N MET A 154 -25.29 13.72 -1.96
CA MET A 154 -24.79 14.18 -0.67
C MET A 154 -25.51 15.45 -0.21
N PRO A 155 -26.06 15.51 1.02
CA PRO A 155 -26.58 16.75 1.58
C PRO A 155 -25.41 17.73 1.79
N CYS A 156 -25.59 18.99 1.38
CA CYS A 156 -24.54 20.01 1.44
C CYS A 156 -24.80 21.03 2.57
N PRO A 157 -24.46 20.72 3.84
CA PRO A 157 -24.65 21.63 4.97
C PRO A 157 -23.81 22.92 4.88
N CYS A 158 -22.98 23.05 3.85
CA CYS A 158 -22.17 24.23 3.57
C CYS A 158 -22.93 25.36 2.84
N GLU A 159 -24.19 25.14 2.43
CA GLU A 159 -24.97 26.11 1.65
C GLU A 159 -25.19 27.43 2.42
N ASP A 160 -25.47 27.34 3.72
CA ASP A 160 -25.69 28.48 4.61
C ASP A 160 -24.40 29.04 5.23
N VAL A 161 -23.25 28.40 4.98
CA VAL A 161 -21.99 28.79 5.60
C VAL A 161 -21.34 29.92 4.81
N ARG A 162 -21.40 31.13 5.37
CA ARG A 162 -20.73 32.33 4.83
C ARG A 162 -19.42 32.67 5.52
N VAL A 163 -19.31 32.34 6.81
CA VAL A 163 -18.18 32.71 7.67
C VAL A 163 -17.87 31.56 8.63
N ILE A 164 -16.59 31.37 8.95
CA ILE A 164 -16.13 30.42 9.97
C ILE A 164 -16.34 31.04 11.35
N LEU A 165 -17.15 30.40 12.18
CA LEU A 165 -17.50 30.90 13.51
C LEU A 165 -16.34 30.71 14.50
N ASN A 166 -16.06 31.72 15.32
CA ASN A 166 -15.15 31.58 16.47
C ASN A 166 -15.97 31.26 17.72
N LEU A 167 -15.89 30.00 18.18
CA LEU A 167 -16.66 29.46 19.31
C LEU A 167 -15.82 29.41 20.59
N THR A 168 -14.85 30.31 20.71
CA THR A 168 -14.05 30.43 21.93
C THR A 168 -14.95 30.75 23.12
N GLY A 169 -14.90 29.92 24.16
CA GLY A 169 -15.73 30.09 25.37
C GLY A 169 -17.13 29.44 25.30
N GLU A 170 -17.62 29.06 24.12
CA GLU A 170 -18.94 28.42 23.97
C GLU A 170 -18.92 26.91 24.27
N ASP A 171 -20.10 26.36 24.60
CA ASP A 171 -20.31 24.91 24.73
C ASP A 171 -20.64 24.31 23.36
N ILE A 172 -19.69 23.56 22.80
CA ILE A 172 -19.77 22.94 21.47
C ILE A 172 -20.70 21.72 21.48
N LYS A 173 -21.20 21.31 22.65
CA LYS A 173 -22.14 20.19 22.77
C LYS A 173 -23.55 20.50 22.26
N ARG A 174 -23.82 21.72 21.78
CA ARG A 174 -25.12 22.07 21.20
C ARG A 174 -25.26 21.42 19.82
N GLU A 175 -26.39 20.76 19.59
CA GLU A 175 -26.78 20.14 18.30
C GLU A 175 -26.75 21.14 17.11
N GLN A 176 -26.74 22.44 17.39
CA GLN A 176 -26.63 23.52 16.42
C GLN A 176 -25.30 23.51 15.64
N TYR A 177 -24.25 22.87 16.17
CA TYR A 177 -23.00 22.63 15.45
C TYR A 177 -23.03 21.23 14.85
N HIS A 178 -23.92 21.03 13.87
CA HIS A 178 -24.11 19.76 13.19
C HIS A 178 -22.92 19.41 12.29
N SER A 179 -22.87 18.15 11.85
CA SER A 179 -21.83 17.59 10.99
C SER A 179 -21.60 18.47 9.76
N GLY A 180 -20.45 19.15 9.71
CA GLY A 180 -19.96 19.80 8.49
C GLY A 180 -19.82 21.33 8.52
N ILE A 181 -20.35 22.04 9.53
CA ILE A 181 -20.10 23.48 9.66
C ILE A 181 -18.70 23.70 10.26
N PRO A 182 -17.81 24.45 9.57
CA PRO A 182 -16.49 24.73 10.09
C PRO A 182 -16.52 25.78 11.19
N PHE A 183 -15.72 25.56 12.24
CA PHE A 183 -15.60 26.51 13.35
C PHE A 183 -14.19 26.50 13.92
N MET A 184 -13.80 27.61 14.54
CA MET A 184 -12.51 27.73 15.22
C MET A 184 -12.68 27.98 16.71
N ILE A 185 -11.71 27.53 17.50
CA ILE A 185 -11.67 27.75 18.95
C ILE A 185 -10.26 28.10 19.42
N LYS A 186 -10.16 28.98 20.41
CA LYS A 186 -8.92 29.23 21.13
C LYS A 186 -8.70 28.18 22.21
N VAL A 187 -7.48 27.65 22.27
CA VAL A 187 -7.05 26.67 23.27
C VAL A 187 -6.06 27.28 24.26
N LYS A 188 -6.08 26.80 25.49
CA LYS A 188 -5.17 27.25 26.55
C LYS A 188 -3.90 26.39 26.56
N ARG A 189 -3.10 26.50 25.49
CA ARG A 189 -1.84 25.76 25.36
C ARG A 189 -0.66 26.68 25.06
N ALA A 190 0.52 26.20 25.42
CA ALA A 190 1.78 26.81 25.01
C ALA A 190 1.96 26.66 23.49
N GLU A 191 2.66 27.61 22.89
CA GLU A 191 3.04 27.55 21.48
C GLU A 191 4.23 26.61 21.36
N ILE A 192 4.10 25.60 20.51
CA ILE A 192 5.19 24.71 20.17
C ILE A 192 6.01 25.34 19.08
N SER A 193 7.24 25.67 19.44
CA SER A 193 8.22 26.26 18.53
C SER A 193 8.87 25.19 17.66
N LEU A 194 9.48 25.64 16.57
CA LEU A 194 10.28 24.77 15.71
C LEU A 194 11.44 24.11 16.51
N GLN A 195 12.02 24.83 17.49
CA GLN A 195 13.10 24.33 18.34
C GLN A 195 12.66 23.18 19.23
N GLU A 196 11.43 23.23 19.75
CA GLU A 196 10.85 22.13 20.53
C GLU A 196 10.63 20.88 19.67
N LEU A 197 10.23 21.05 18.41
CA LEU A 197 10.15 19.93 17.46
C LEU A 197 11.53 19.35 17.15
N LYS A 198 12.55 20.20 16.99
CA LYS A 198 13.93 19.74 16.84
C LYS A 198 14.41 18.95 18.07
N ALA A 199 14.09 19.42 19.27
CA ALA A 199 14.42 18.71 20.51
C ALA A 199 13.65 17.37 20.62
N LEU A 200 12.37 17.36 20.26
CA LEU A 200 11.54 16.15 20.23
C LEU A 200 12.13 15.09 19.29
N TYR A 201 12.51 15.51 18.09
CA TYR A 201 13.18 14.66 17.12
C TYR A 201 14.55 14.19 17.63
N GLY A 202 15.41 15.09 18.12
CA GLY A 202 16.74 14.72 18.62
C GLY A 202 16.71 13.71 19.77
N ASN A 203 15.70 13.79 20.65
CA ASN A 203 15.52 12.84 21.75
C ASN A 203 14.97 11.48 21.30
N HIS A 204 14.35 11.38 20.12
CA HIS A 204 13.65 10.18 19.65
C HIS A 204 13.92 9.89 18.16
N SER A 205 15.10 10.23 17.64
CA SER A 205 15.41 10.13 16.20
C SER A 205 15.23 8.72 15.68
N SER A 206 15.65 7.71 16.45
CA SER A 206 15.49 6.29 16.13
C SER A 206 14.05 5.85 15.88
N VAL A 207 13.06 6.49 16.53
CA VAL A 207 11.63 6.21 16.31
C VAL A 207 11.16 6.90 15.04
N PHE A 208 11.48 8.18 14.87
CA PHE A 208 11.04 8.95 13.71
C PHE A 208 11.69 8.46 12.41
N ASP A 209 12.98 8.12 12.41
CA ASP A 209 13.68 7.60 11.24
C ASP A 209 13.24 6.19 10.85
N ARG A 210 12.65 5.43 11.78
CA ARG A 210 12.09 4.11 11.51
C ARG A 210 10.65 4.19 11.00
N ASP A 211 9.82 5.00 11.67
CA ASP A 211 8.36 4.93 11.56
C ASP A 211 7.71 6.18 10.93
N ALA A 212 8.47 7.26 10.71
CA ALA A 212 8.02 8.52 10.10
C ALA A 212 9.16 9.17 9.28
N SER A 213 9.84 8.34 8.48
CA SER A 213 11.16 8.63 7.91
C SER A 213 11.17 9.59 6.72
N TYR A 214 9.99 9.99 6.22
CA TYR A 214 9.86 10.83 5.05
C TYR A 214 9.09 12.11 5.37
N LEU A 215 9.58 13.20 4.80
CA LEU A 215 8.90 14.48 4.73
C LEU A 215 8.97 15.02 3.30
N THR A 216 8.08 15.95 2.99
CA THR A 216 8.03 16.63 1.70
C THR A 216 8.41 18.08 1.91
N ILE A 217 9.40 18.55 1.17
CA ILE A 217 9.83 19.96 1.16
C ILE A 217 9.42 20.55 -0.18
N SER A 218 8.72 21.67 -0.14
CA SER A 218 8.33 22.43 -1.33
C SER A 218 8.85 23.85 -1.23
N SER A 219 9.54 24.29 -2.27
CA SER A 219 10.07 25.64 -2.46
C SER A 219 9.73 26.12 -3.88
N PRO A 220 9.92 27.42 -4.20
CA PRO A 220 9.69 27.92 -5.56
C PRO A 220 10.52 27.21 -6.64
N THR A 221 11.69 26.67 -6.27
CA THR A 221 12.60 25.98 -7.19
C THR A 221 12.36 24.48 -7.26
N ASN A 222 11.94 23.85 -6.15
CA ASN A 222 11.72 22.41 -6.07
C ASN A 222 10.34 22.13 -5.47
N GLN A 223 9.46 21.53 -6.27
CA GLN A 223 8.15 21.10 -5.79
C GLN A 223 8.22 19.66 -5.29
N ASN A 224 7.72 19.44 -4.07
CA ASN A 224 7.54 18.11 -3.48
C ASN A 224 8.81 17.25 -3.39
N LEU A 225 9.94 17.86 -3.01
CA LEU A 225 11.18 17.14 -2.76
C LEU A 225 10.99 16.22 -1.55
N LYS A 226 11.07 14.91 -1.76
CA LYS A 226 11.09 13.93 -0.67
C LYS A 226 12.44 14.01 0.05
N SER A 227 12.40 14.16 1.37
CA SER A 227 13.58 14.20 2.23
C SER A 227 13.30 13.52 3.58
N THR A 228 14.25 13.55 4.51
CA THR A 228 14.16 12.90 5.81
C THR A 228 14.07 13.91 6.96
N PRO A 229 13.48 13.54 8.11
CA PRO A 229 13.52 14.36 9.32
C PRO A 229 14.94 14.72 9.76
N ALA A 230 15.90 13.79 9.65
CA ALA A 230 17.32 14.06 9.88
C ALA A 230 17.83 15.22 9.03
N TYR A 231 17.52 15.21 7.73
CA TYR A 231 17.89 16.31 6.84
C TYR A 231 17.28 17.63 7.31
N LEU A 232 16.04 17.64 7.79
CA LEU A 232 15.39 18.86 8.31
C LEU A 232 16.02 19.36 9.62
N PHE A 233 16.24 18.50 10.60
CA PHE A 233 16.55 18.94 11.96
C PHE A 233 18.05 18.99 12.30
N GLU A 234 18.87 18.19 11.62
CA GLU A 234 20.31 18.07 11.91
C GLU A 234 21.17 18.97 11.01
N SER A 235 20.66 19.35 9.85
CA SER A 235 21.39 20.17 8.91
C SER A 235 21.42 21.65 9.30
N GLU A 236 22.40 22.37 8.73
CA GLU A 236 22.50 23.82 8.90
C GLU A 236 21.39 24.60 8.19
N TRP A 237 20.68 24.02 7.23
CA TRP A 237 19.63 24.75 6.50
C TRP A 237 18.48 25.16 7.42
N TYR A 238 18.22 24.37 8.46
CA TYR A 238 17.29 24.69 9.53
C TYR A 238 17.59 26.03 10.21
N SER A 239 18.87 26.35 10.41
CA SER A 239 19.32 27.54 11.14
C SER A 239 19.32 28.83 10.31
N LYS A 240 19.12 28.74 8.98
CA LYS A 240 19.13 29.88 8.08
C LYS A 240 17.71 30.38 7.86
N GLU A 241 17.37 31.52 8.46
CA GLU A 241 16.04 32.14 8.34
C GLU A 241 15.62 32.38 6.88
N GLN A 242 16.57 32.71 6.01
CA GLN A 242 16.34 32.88 4.57
C GLN A 242 15.87 31.59 3.87
N SER A 243 16.29 30.42 4.36
CA SER A 243 15.86 29.12 3.81
C SER A 243 14.39 28.83 4.06
N TRP A 244 13.79 29.44 5.08
CA TRP A 244 12.38 29.25 5.41
C TRP A 244 11.44 30.17 4.64
N ASN A 245 11.90 31.32 4.13
CA ASN A 245 11.01 32.39 3.63
C ASN A 245 9.89 31.91 2.70
N SER A 246 10.20 31.06 1.71
CA SER A 246 9.23 30.49 0.76
C SER A 246 9.15 28.97 0.80
N THR A 247 9.56 28.36 1.90
CA THR A 247 9.61 26.90 2.04
C THR A 247 8.42 26.42 2.85
N HIS A 248 7.79 25.35 2.37
CA HIS A 248 6.79 24.57 3.09
C HIS A 248 7.35 23.18 3.34
N VAL A 249 7.18 22.67 4.55
CA VAL A 249 7.48 21.29 4.92
C VAL A 249 6.22 20.58 5.40
N LEU A 250 5.97 19.40 4.85
CA LEU A 250 4.93 18.48 5.27
C LEU A 250 5.57 17.21 5.82
N TRP A 251 5.34 16.95 7.10
CA TRP A 251 5.83 15.74 7.77
C TRP A 251 4.66 14.86 8.20
N ARG A 252 4.47 13.74 7.50
CA ARG A 252 3.36 12.81 7.72
C ARG A 252 3.82 11.67 8.64
N CYS A 253 3.05 11.41 9.68
CA CYS A 253 3.23 10.33 10.64
C CYS A 253 1.97 9.44 10.64
N ASN A 254 2.08 8.21 10.16
CA ASN A 254 0.98 7.24 10.07
C ASN A 254 1.18 6.02 10.99
N ARG A 255 2.11 6.11 11.94
CA ARG A 255 2.44 5.04 12.90
C ARG A 255 2.14 5.48 14.34
N MET A 256 1.72 4.53 15.16
CA MET A 256 1.32 4.78 16.54
C MET A 256 2.41 5.41 17.40
N GLU A 257 3.65 4.92 17.28
CA GLU A 257 4.76 5.37 18.13
C GLU A 257 5.16 6.84 17.88
N PRO A 258 5.48 7.29 16.65
CA PRO A 258 5.76 8.71 16.39
C PRO A 258 4.53 9.60 16.64
N THR A 259 3.32 9.13 16.31
CA THR A 259 2.08 9.88 16.62
C THR A 259 1.89 10.10 18.12
N ARG A 260 2.23 9.11 18.96
CA ARG A 260 2.17 9.26 20.43
C ARG A 260 3.16 10.31 20.93
N LEU A 261 4.36 10.36 20.37
CA LEU A 261 5.38 11.37 20.70
C LEU A 261 4.91 12.77 20.27
N LEU A 262 4.40 12.93 19.05
CA LEU A 262 3.80 14.19 18.60
C LEU A 262 2.65 14.62 19.51
N ARG A 263 1.76 13.69 19.90
CA ARG A 263 0.66 13.97 20.83
C ARG A 263 1.15 14.36 22.22
N SER A 264 2.30 13.87 22.67
CA SER A 264 2.89 14.32 23.94
C SER A 264 3.34 15.79 23.90
N CYS A 265 3.69 16.28 22.70
CA CYS A 265 4.09 17.66 22.46
C CYS A 265 2.87 18.57 22.18
N PHE A 266 2.04 18.22 21.18
CA PHE A 266 0.86 19.00 20.76
C PHE A 266 -0.37 18.86 21.68
N GLY A 267 -0.42 17.79 22.46
CA GLY A 267 -1.57 17.36 23.25
C GLY A 267 -2.71 16.79 22.39
N VAL A 268 -3.83 16.44 23.05
CA VAL A 268 -5.07 16.00 22.39
C VAL A 268 -5.91 17.22 22.02
N PRO A 269 -6.47 17.37 20.81
CA PRO A 269 -7.25 18.56 20.47
C PRO A 269 -8.44 18.75 21.44
N GLU A 270 -8.63 19.98 21.93
CA GLU A 270 -9.69 20.30 22.89
C GLU A 270 -11.04 20.49 22.19
N LYS A 271 -12.13 20.27 22.95
CA LYS A 271 -13.51 20.43 22.50
C LYS A 271 -13.83 19.73 21.17
N GLU A 272 -13.48 18.45 21.12
CA GLU A 272 -13.88 17.54 20.04
C GLU A 272 -15.40 17.60 19.78
N PRO A 273 -15.85 17.74 18.51
CA PRO A 273 -17.26 17.73 18.18
C PRO A 273 -17.94 16.42 18.60
N ILE A 274 -19.21 16.46 19.00
CA ILE A 274 -19.95 15.25 19.47
C ILE A 274 -19.98 14.14 18.40
N TYR A 275 -20.03 14.52 17.13
CA TYR A 275 -20.10 13.58 16.01
C TYR A 275 -18.75 12.96 15.63
N ALA A 276 -17.64 13.41 16.22
CA ALA A 276 -16.34 12.81 15.98
C ALA A 276 -16.25 11.47 16.71
N ALA A 277 -15.90 10.41 15.99
CA ALA A 277 -15.82 9.07 16.57
C ALA A 277 -14.41 8.50 16.38
N GLY A 278 -13.63 8.44 17.46
CA GLY A 278 -12.34 7.76 17.44
C GLY A 278 -11.24 8.50 16.68
N VAL A 279 -10.05 8.52 17.27
CA VAL A 279 -8.89 9.25 16.74
C VAL A 279 -8.21 8.41 15.66
N THR A 280 -7.94 9.00 14.49
CA THR A 280 -7.13 8.34 13.44
C THR A 280 -5.65 8.31 13.82
N ILE A 281 -4.88 7.38 13.26
CA ILE A 281 -3.44 7.28 13.59
C ILE A 281 -2.65 8.36 12.84
N GLU A 282 -3.09 8.67 11.61
CA GLU A 282 -2.46 9.67 10.76
C GLU A 282 -2.46 11.06 11.40
N LYS A 283 -1.27 11.65 11.47
CA LYS A 283 -1.05 13.03 11.86
C LYS A 283 -0.04 13.67 10.94
N VAL A 284 -0.23 14.95 10.65
CA VAL A 284 0.63 15.72 9.77
C VAL A 284 1.10 16.97 10.49
N VAL A 285 2.41 17.18 10.53
CA VAL A 285 3.00 18.43 10.99
C VAL A 285 3.32 19.26 9.75
N LEU A 286 2.77 20.47 9.70
CA LEU A 286 3.01 21.45 8.64
C LEU A 286 3.92 22.53 9.20
N MET A 287 5.00 22.86 8.49
CA MET A 287 5.91 23.95 8.84
C MET A 287 6.02 24.87 7.63
N ASP A 288 5.48 26.07 7.76
CA ASP A 288 5.38 27.03 6.67
C ASP A 288 6.20 28.28 6.94
N GLY A 289 7.04 28.64 5.97
CA GLY A 289 7.60 29.97 5.87
C GLY A 289 6.56 31.08 5.79
N PRO A 290 6.92 32.32 6.14
CA PRO A 290 6.03 33.47 6.08
C PRO A 290 5.47 33.72 4.68
N ARG A 291 6.25 33.43 3.63
CA ARG A 291 5.87 33.56 2.21
C ARG A 291 5.83 32.20 1.50
N ALA A 292 5.59 31.11 2.22
CA ALA A 292 5.43 29.79 1.62
C ALA A 292 4.21 29.80 0.67
N PRO A 293 4.35 29.28 -0.56
CA PRO A 293 3.30 29.34 -1.57
C PRO A 293 2.04 28.61 -1.13
N PRO A 294 0.87 28.92 -1.73
CA PRO A 294 -0.36 28.19 -1.46
C PRO A 294 -0.25 26.70 -1.80
N TYR A 295 -0.82 25.84 -0.96
CA TYR A 295 -0.93 24.40 -1.22
C TYR A 295 -2.23 23.82 -0.66
N HIS A 296 -2.66 22.69 -1.23
CA HIS A 296 -3.78 21.92 -0.71
C HIS A 296 -3.32 21.06 0.46
N LEU A 297 -4.11 21.05 1.54
CA LEU A 297 -3.85 20.12 2.63
C LEU A 297 -4.10 18.68 2.15
N PRO A 298 -3.31 17.71 2.65
CA PRO A 298 -3.55 16.31 2.34
C PRO A 298 -4.94 15.90 2.84
N THR A 299 -5.57 15.00 2.11
CA THR A 299 -6.78 14.32 2.57
C THR A 299 -6.44 13.44 3.76
N THR A 300 -7.26 13.49 4.81
CA THR A 300 -7.06 12.71 6.02
C THR A 300 -7.88 11.42 6.02
N GLU A 301 -7.46 10.43 6.81
CA GLU A 301 -8.21 9.18 6.99
C GLU A 301 -9.63 9.38 7.54
N GLY A 302 -9.75 10.27 8.53
CA GLY A 302 -10.99 10.54 9.25
C GLY A 302 -11.75 11.69 8.63
N THR A 303 -13.06 11.71 8.91
CA THR A 303 -13.97 12.66 8.30
C THR A 303 -13.99 14.03 8.96
N THR A 304 -13.74 14.05 10.26
CA THR A 304 -13.72 15.25 11.07
C THR A 304 -12.27 15.68 11.25
N VAL A 305 -11.88 16.73 10.54
CA VAL A 305 -10.50 17.22 10.48
C VAL A 305 -10.31 18.36 11.46
N PHE A 306 -9.16 18.37 12.13
CA PHE A 306 -8.70 19.50 12.92
C PHE A 306 -7.37 20.02 12.39
N ILE A 307 -7.20 21.34 12.41
CA ILE A 307 -5.93 22.03 12.21
C ILE A 307 -5.66 22.82 13.47
N GLN A 308 -4.68 22.38 14.27
CA GLN A 308 -4.21 23.09 15.44
C GLN A 308 -3.02 23.96 15.06
N GLN A 309 -3.22 25.28 15.07
CA GLN A 309 -2.15 26.24 14.84
C GLN A 309 -1.39 26.47 16.14
N SER A 310 -0.13 26.07 16.14
CA SER A 310 0.73 26.13 17.32
C SER A 310 1.49 27.44 17.40
N MET A 311 2.21 27.77 16.31
CA MET A 311 3.07 28.95 16.20
C MET A 311 2.78 29.65 14.87
N GLY A 312 2.87 30.98 14.85
CA GLY A 312 2.59 31.79 13.65
C GLY A 312 1.12 31.72 13.21
N SER A 313 0.80 32.38 12.08
CA SER A 313 -0.54 32.35 11.49
C SER A 313 -0.50 31.98 10.01
N ARG A 314 -1.58 31.35 9.54
CA ARG A 314 -1.79 31.00 8.13
C ARG A 314 -3.23 31.31 7.76
N MET A 315 -3.46 31.67 6.51
CA MET A 315 -4.80 31.79 5.95
C MET A 315 -5.25 30.42 5.48
N ILE A 316 -6.30 29.88 6.10
CA ILE A 316 -6.90 28.61 5.67
C ILE A 316 -8.13 28.91 4.84
N VAL A 317 -8.14 28.41 3.60
CA VAL A 317 -9.28 28.50 2.69
C VAL A 317 -9.94 27.13 2.63
N LEU A 318 -11.22 27.07 2.97
CA LEU A 318 -12.06 25.89 2.82
C LEU A 318 -12.85 26.03 1.52
N ASN A 319 -12.47 25.23 0.53
CA ASN A 319 -13.19 25.12 -0.73
C ASN A 319 -14.24 24.02 -0.63
N PRO A 320 -15.44 24.17 -1.20
CA PRO A 320 -16.42 23.10 -1.23
C PRO A 320 -15.87 21.84 -1.92
N ALA A 321 -16.30 20.67 -1.46
CA ALA A 321 -16.11 19.42 -2.18
C ALA A 321 -16.82 19.47 -3.55
N ASN A 322 -16.38 18.64 -4.50
CA ASN A 322 -16.89 18.69 -5.88
C ASN A 322 -18.40 18.46 -5.95
N GLU A 323 -18.92 17.63 -5.05
CA GLU A 323 -20.33 17.29 -4.89
C GLU A 323 -21.18 18.49 -4.45
N CYS A 324 -20.58 19.46 -3.74
CA CYS A 324 -21.27 20.62 -3.16
C CYS A 324 -20.86 21.95 -3.82
N LYS A 325 -20.06 21.92 -4.88
CA LYS A 325 -19.45 23.11 -5.50
C LYS A 325 -20.48 24.08 -6.09
N GLU A 326 -21.64 23.59 -6.52
CA GLU A 326 -22.70 24.42 -7.10
C GLU A 326 -23.54 25.15 -6.04
N LYS A 327 -23.61 24.62 -4.82
CA LYS A 327 -24.45 25.16 -3.73
C LYS A 327 -23.66 25.98 -2.71
N CYS A 328 -22.43 25.59 -2.46
CA CYS A 328 -21.62 26.16 -1.38
C CYS A 328 -20.60 27.17 -1.90
N SER A 329 -20.33 28.20 -1.11
CA SER A 329 -19.26 29.17 -1.35
C SER A 329 -17.99 28.79 -0.59
N SER A 330 -16.81 29.09 -1.16
CA SER A 330 -15.56 28.99 -0.41
C SER A 330 -15.54 29.99 0.74
N VAL A 331 -15.03 29.55 1.89
CA VAL A 331 -14.83 30.41 3.08
C VAL A 331 -13.36 30.40 3.47
N SER A 332 -12.89 31.49 4.08
CA SER A 332 -11.52 31.60 4.55
C SER A 332 -11.46 32.14 5.96
N VAL A 333 -10.39 31.77 6.66
CA VAL A 333 -10.12 32.24 8.03
C VAL A 333 -8.62 32.41 8.22
N GLU A 334 -8.22 33.48 8.89
CA GLU A 334 -6.88 33.56 9.45
C GLU A 334 -6.85 32.70 10.70
N LEU A 335 -6.03 31.64 10.69
CA LEU A 335 -5.88 30.76 11.83
C LEU A 335 -4.69 31.26 12.69
N PRO A 336 -4.95 31.91 13.85
CA PRO A 336 -3.90 32.45 14.71
C PRO A 336 -3.27 31.34 15.57
N PRO A 337 -2.12 31.59 16.20
CA PRO A 337 -1.56 30.65 17.16
C PRO A 337 -2.56 30.36 18.30
N LYS A 338 -2.47 29.16 18.87
CA LYS A 338 -3.36 28.65 19.92
C LYS A 338 -4.82 28.55 19.49
N HIS A 339 -5.07 28.33 18.20
CA HIS A 339 -6.42 28.03 17.71
C HIS A 339 -6.48 26.68 17.03
N ILE A 340 -7.64 26.04 17.14
CA ILE A 340 -7.98 24.82 16.42
C ILE A 340 -9.13 25.14 15.48
N LEU A 341 -8.96 24.86 14.19
CA LEU A 341 -10.02 24.87 13.20
C LEU A 341 -10.55 23.45 13.02
N TRP A 342 -11.85 23.27 13.21
CA TRP A 342 -12.57 22.03 12.94
C TRP A 342 -13.38 22.17 11.66
N PHE A 343 -13.37 21.14 10.82
CA PHE A 343 -14.20 21.05 9.62
C PHE A 343 -14.39 19.59 9.21
N SER A 344 -15.33 19.31 8.32
CA SER A 344 -15.45 17.98 7.72
C SER A 344 -14.92 17.97 6.30
N TRP A 345 -14.04 17.02 5.99
CA TRP A 345 -13.56 16.82 4.62
C TRP A 345 -14.64 16.27 3.69
N TRP A 346 -15.82 15.86 4.16
CA TRP A 346 -16.91 15.48 3.24
C TRP A 346 -17.40 16.67 2.43
N TYR A 347 -17.42 17.85 3.06
CA TYR A 347 -17.97 19.07 2.48
C TYR A 347 -16.91 20.09 2.08
N TRP A 348 -15.72 20.00 2.68
CA TRP A 348 -14.66 20.98 2.50
C TRP A 348 -13.34 20.35 2.05
N ARG A 349 -12.55 21.11 1.30
CA ARG A 349 -11.16 20.85 0.91
C ARG A 349 -10.35 22.04 1.37
N ALA A 350 -9.45 21.82 2.33
CA ALA A 350 -8.64 22.89 2.90
C ALA A 350 -7.41 23.20 2.04
N SER A 351 -7.07 24.48 1.96
CA SER A 351 -5.84 25.01 1.38
C SER A 351 -5.19 25.97 2.36
N SER A 352 -3.86 25.89 2.49
CA SER A 352 -3.05 26.79 3.31
C SER A 352 -2.45 27.87 2.43
N LEU A 353 -2.66 29.13 2.78
CA LEU A 353 -2.14 30.32 2.11
C LEU A 353 -1.30 31.15 3.10
N PRO A 354 -0.31 31.92 2.61
CA PRO A 354 0.44 32.84 3.47
C PRO A 354 -0.50 33.90 4.07
N SER A 355 -0.36 34.14 5.37
CA SER A 355 -1.03 35.29 5.99
C SER A 355 -0.27 36.56 5.61
N PRO A 356 -0.95 37.65 5.20
CA PRO A 356 -0.32 38.94 4.98
C PRO A 356 0.44 39.45 6.21
N ALA A 357 0.01 39.03 7.42
CA ALA A 357 0.61 39.39 8.68
C ALA A 357 1.75 38.44 9.13
N ALA A 358 2.03 37.37 8.37
CA ALA A 358 3.03 36.39 8.75
C ALA A 358 4.46 36.97 8.62
N SER A 359 5.14 37.11 9.75
CA SER A 359 6.54 37.54 9.83
C SER A 359 7.50 36.40 10.14
N SER A 360 7.00 35.29 10.69
CA SER A 360 7.81 34.15 11.14
C SER A 360 7.34 32.85 10.50
N VAL A 361 8.14 31.79 10.71
CA VAL A 361 7.70 30.41 10.45
C VAL A 361 6.45 30.11 11.26
N SER A 362 5.56 29.32 10.68
CA SER A 362 4.36 28.83 11.33
C SER A 362 4.39 27.31 11.42
N VAL A 363 3.80 26.78 12.50
CA VAL A 363 3.74 25.34 12.77
C VAL A 363 2.29 24.97 13.04
N SER A 364 1.78 24.02 12.26
CA SER A 364 0.42 23.51 12.39
C SER A 364 0.43 22.00 12.55
N TYR A 365 -0.47 21.49 13.39
CA TYR A 365 -0.67 20.07 13.63
C TYR A 365 -2.04 19.66 13.13
N VAL A 366 -2.07 18.76 12.15
CA VAL A 366 -3.28 18.31 11.47
C VAL A 366 -3.55 16.87 11.82
N GLY A 367 -4.82 16.57 12.06
CA GLY A 367 -5.29 15.21 12.27
C GLY A 367 -6.78 15.10 12.02
N SER A 368 -7.30 13.90 12.22
CA SER A 368 -8.71 13.62 12.00
C SER A 368 -9.28 12.63 13.00
N TYR A 369 -10.61 12.56 12.98
CA TYR A 369 -11.45 11.60 13.68
C TYR A 369 -12.42 10.97 12.68
N LEU A 370 -12.81 9.70 12.89
CA LEU A 370 -13.71 9.01 11.96
C LEU A 370 -15.12 9.61 11.99
#